data_AF-A0AAI9GAJ1-F1
#
_entry.id   AF-A0AAI9GAJ1-F1
#
_cell.length_a   1.000
_cell.length_b   1.000
_cell.length_c   1.000
_cell.angle_alpha   90.00
_cell.angle_beta   90.00
_cell.angle_gamma   90.00
#
_symmetry.space_group_name_H-M   'P 1'
#
loop_
_entity.id
_entity.type
_entity.pdbx_description
1 polymer ?
#
loop_
_entity_poly.entity_id
_entity_poly.type
_entity_poly.pdbx_seq_one_letter_code
_entity_poly.pdbx_strand_id
1 'polypeptide(L)'
;MSKKFSIYDSPFSDETKTLRRNSLIASGLSLFIGLTNELPKQFSLLGVSFNSEQQETMSWFIFALAAYLFLHFLSVGGVEFAKWVHPFLTARKQKEILLKRYPHAFWEDDFIDIPAPVNEDDKSDMAAGAAEEAHWKVQRNLGAFYSLIYVRLLLEIIAPIVFGAWGLYELANLIVTNAST
;
A
#
# COMPACT_ATOMS: atom_id res chain seq x y z
N MET A 1 -16.08 -2.04 -19.56
CA MET A 1 -14.79 -1.91 -20.29
C MET A 1 -13.66 -2.00 -19.28
N SER A 2 -12.85 -3.07 -19.34
CA SER A 2 -11.65 -3.21 -18.49
C SER A 2 -10.64 -2.12 -18.90
N LYS A 3 -10.22 -1.25 -17.98
CA LYS A 3 -9.16 -0.27 -18.24
C LYS A 3 -7.90 -1.04 -18.65
N LYS A 4 -7.46 -0.87 -19.90
CA LYS A 4 -6.19 -1.42 -20.35
C LYS A 4 -5.08 -0.83 -19.49
N PHE A 5 -4.20 -1.69 -18.99
CA PHE A 5 -3.02 -1.27 -18.25
C PHE A 5 -2.18 -0.28 -19.07
N SER A 6 -1.78 0.82 -18.46
CA SER A 6 -0.87 1.81 -19.05
C SER A 6 0.24 2.12 -18.05
N ILE A 7 1.48 2.07 -18.53
CA ILE A 7 2.66 2.47 -17.74
C ILE A 7 2.69 3.97 -17.45
N TYR A 8 1.90 4.77 -18.19
CA TYR A 8 1.82 6.22 -18.03
C TYR A 8 0.73 6.64 -17.04
N ASP A 9 -0.16 5.72 -16.66
CA ASP A 9 -1.16 5.99 -15.64
C ASP A 9 -0.51 5.91 -14.27
N SER A 10 -0.72 6.95 -13.46
CA SER A 10 -0.22 6.96 -12.09
C SER A 10 -0.88 5.82 -11.29
N PRO A 11 -0.10 4.97 -10.61
CA PRO A 11 -0.66 3.92 -9.76
C PRO A 11 -1.38 4.50 -8.54
N PHE A 12 -1.11 5.77 -8.20
CA PHE A 12 -1.50 6.37 -6.94
C PHE A 12 -2.57 7.44 -7.13
N SER A 13 -3.57 7.41 -6.26
CA SER A 13 -4.53 8.50 -6.09
C SER A 13 -3.86 9.77 -5.55
N ASP A 14 -4.54 10.91 -5.63
CA ASP A 14 -3.99 12.17 -5.11
C ASP A 14 -3.83 12.15 -3.58
N GLU A 15 -4.68 11.40 -2.88
CA GLU A 15 -4.54 11.07 -1.47
C GLU A 15 -3.22 10.34 -1.21
N THR A 16 -2.96 9.23 -1.94
CA THR A 16 -1.72 8.45 -1.80
C THR A 16 -0.47 9.23 -2.18
N LYS A 17 -0.53 10.12 -3.18
CA LYS A 17 0.59 11.01 -3.52
C LYS A 17 0.93 11.96 -2.37
N THR A 18 -0.08 12.45 -1.67
CA THR A 18 0.08 13.31 -0.49
C THR A 18 0.69 12.53 0.67
N LEU A 19 0.18 11.33 0.94
CA LEU A 19 0.73 10.42 1.96
C LEU A 19 2.18 10.03 1.64
N ARG A 20 2.50 9.73 0.38
CA ARG A 20 3.86 9.44 -0.07
C ARG A 20 4.82 10.58 0.24
N ARG A 21 4.42 11.83 -0.07
CA ARG A 21 5.24 13.01 0.22
C ARG A 21 5.49 13.15 1.73
N ASN A 22 4.44 13.04 2.53
CA ASN A 22 4.54 13.16 3.99
C ASN A 22 5.39 12.04 4.60
N SER A 23 5.21 10.80 4.14
CA SER A 23 6.03 9.66 4.55
C SER A 23 7.49 9.85 4.15
N LEU A 24 7.79 10.38 2.96
CA LEU A 24 9.17 10.60 2.52
C LEU A 24 9.88 11.67 3.37
N ILE A 25 9.17 12.76 3.71
CA ILE A 25 9.68 13.78 4.63
C ILE A 25 9.94 13.19 6.01
N ALA A 26 8.99 12.43 6.55
CA ALA A 26 9.12 11.78 7.86
C ALA A 26 10.29 10.79 7.88
N SER A 27 10.43 9.93 6.86
CA SER A 27 11.55 9.01 6.73
C SER A 27 12.89 9.72 6.60
N GLY A 28 12.95 10.82 5.85
CA GLY A 28 14.15 11.64 5.74
C GLY A 28 14.56 12.26 7.08
N LEU A 29 13.59 12.77 7.84
CA LEU A 29 13.83 13.30 9.19
C LEU A 29 14.30 12.19 10.15
N SER A 30 13.65 11.03 10.15
CA SER A 30 14.05 9.88 10.98
C SER A 30 15.46 9.40 10.65
N LEU A 31 15.80 9.33 9.35
CA LEU A 31 17.14 8.95 8.91
C LEU A 31 18.18 9.99 9.36
N PHE A 32 17.88 11.28 9.22
CA PHE A 32 18.78 12.35 9.66
C PHE A 32 19.04 12.30 11.16
N ILE A 33 18.01 12.14 11.99
CA ILE A 33 18.13 11.99 13.45
C ILE A 33 18.96 10.74 13.79
N GLY A 34 18.69 9.61 13.14
CA GLY A 34 19.43 8.37 13.37
C GLY A 34 20.91 8.44 12.98
N LEU A 35 21.24 9.17 11.91
CA LEU A 35 22.62 9.35 11.46
C LEU A 35 23.40 10.34 12.34
N THR A 36 22.75 11.38 12.85
CA THR A 36 23.38 12.40 13.68
C THR A 36 23.49 11.98 15.15
N ASN A 37 22.68 11.01 15.60
CA ASN A 37 22.50 10.67 17.01
C ASN A 37 22.11 11.87 17.89
N GLU A 38 21.57 12.93 17.27
CA GLU A 38 21.15 14.14 17.96
C GLU A 38 19.63 14.25 17.95
N LEU A 39 19.04 14.15 19.14
CA LEU A 39 17.62 14.33 19.35
C LEU A 39 17.27 15.82 19.42
N PRO A 40 16.09 16.25 18.92
CA PRO A 40 15.66 17.63 19.01
C PRO A 40 15.61 18.10 20.47
N LYS A 41 16.33 19.18 20.78
CA LYS A 41 16.41 19.75 22.15
C LYS A 41 15.29 20.75 22.46
N GLN A 42 14.63 21.24 21.42
CA GLN A 42 13.56 22.23 21.55
C GLN A 42 12.60 22.14 20.37
N PHE A 43 11.32 22.43 20.63
CA PHE A 43 10.34 22.76 19.60
C PHE A 43 10.23 24.28 19.53
N SER A 44 11.10 24.91 18.73
CA SER A 44 11.19 26.38 18.64
C SER A 44 9.87 27.03 18.22
N LEU A 45 9.01 26.31 17.48
CA LEU A 45 7.71 26.81 17.04
C LEU A 45 6.73 27.05 18.20
N LEU A 46 6.88 26.29 19.30
CA LEU A 46 6.01 26.37 20.48
C LEU A 46 6.73 26.99 21.70
N GLY A 47 8.00 27.40 21.54
CA GLY A 47 8.81 27.95 22.63
C GLY A 47 9.12 26.93 23.75
N VAL A 48 8.97 25.63 23.48
CA VAL A 48 9.17 24.57 24.48
C VAL A 48 10.58 24.00 24.38
N SER A 49 11.36 24.15 25.46
CA SER A 49 12.64 23.47 25.66
C SER A 49 12.42 22.17 26.43
N PHE A 50 13.07 21.08 26.03
CA PHE A 50 12.93 19.79 26.69
C PHE A 50 14.04 19.54 27.71
N ASN A 51 13.65 19.08 28.90
CA ASN A 51 14.59 18.40 29.80
C ASN A 51 14.87 16.96 29.32
N SER A 52 15.79 16.24 29.96
CA SER A 52 16.21 14.90 29.53
C SER A 52 15.06 13.89 29.43
N GLU A 53 14.10 13.91 30.36
CA GLU A 53 12.94 12.99 30.36
C GLU A 53 11.92 13.36 29.26
N GLN A 54 11.68 14.65 29.05
CA GLN A 54 10.83 15.15 27.96
C GLN A 54 11.44 14.85 26.59
N GLN A 55 12.78 14.83 26.48
CA GLN A 55 13.48 14.50 25.25
C GLN A 55 13.29 13.03 24.86
N GLU A 56 13.31 12.10 25.82
CA GLU A 56 12.98 10.69 25.58
C GLU A 56 11.52 10.54 25.10
N THR A 57 10.58 11.17 25.80
CA THR A 57 9.16 11.14 25.43
C THR A 57 8.92 11.72 24.03
N MET A 58 9.58 12.83 23.71
CA MET A 58 9.53 13.45 22.39
C MET A 58 10.09 12.53 21.29
N SER A 59 11.11 11.75 21.61
CA SER A 59 11.72 10.81 20.67
C SER A 59 10.76 9.67 20.31
N TRP A 60 10.11 9.10 21.31
CA TRP A 60 9.04 8.12 21.10
C TRP A 60 7.86 8.71 20.32
N PHE A 61 7.51 9.97 20.58
CA PHE A 61 6.47 10.67 19.82
C PHE A 61 6.84 10.83 18.33
N ILE A 62 8.05 11.32 18.03
CA ILE A 62 8.53 11.46 16.65
C ILE A 62 8.57 10.09 15.95
N PHE A 63 9.07 9.07 16.64
CA PHE A 63 9.11 7.71 16.12
C PHE A 63 7.70 7.18 15.82
N ALA A 64 6.77 7.31 16.76
CA ALA A 64 5.39 6.85 16.59
C ALA A 64 4.69 7.56 15.42
N LEU A 65 4.87 8.88 15.28
CA LEU A 65 4.31 9.64 14.17
C LEU A 65 4.91 9.22 12.83
N ALA A 66 6.24 9.03 12.76
CA ALA A 66 6.91 8.57 11.56
C ALA A 66 6.48 7.15 11.17
N ALA A 67 6.38 6.25 12.17
CA ALA A 67 5.89 4.89 11.98
C ALA A 67 4.43 4.87 11.49
N TYR A 68 3.56 5.71 12.06
CA TYR A 68 2.18 5.87 11.61
C TYR A 68 2.13 6.30 10.13
N LEU A 69 2.84 7.37 9.75
CA LEU A 69 2.85 7.87 8.38
C LEU A 69 3.39 6.83 7.39
N PHE A 70 4.44 6.10 7.79
CA PHE A 70 5.00 5.02 7.00
C PHE A 70 4.02 3.87 6.80
N LEU A 71 3.40 3.37 7.88
CA LEU A 71 2.43 2.28 7.81
C LEU A 71 1.16 2.70 7.06
N HIS A 72 0.72 3.95 7.20
CA HIS A 72 -0.44 4.46 6.49
C HIS A 72 -0.16 4.51 4.98
N PHE A 73 0.98 5.08 4.58
CA PHE A 73 1.41 5.07 3.17
C PHE A 73 1.55 3.63 2.64
N LEU A 74 2.20 2.73 3.39
CA LEU A 74 2.34 1.33 3.00
C LEU A 74 0.98 0.67 2.78
N SER A 75 0.02 0.93 3.69
CA SER A 75 -1.29 0.31 3.65
C SER A 75 -2.13 0.74 2.45
N VAL A 76 -2.12 2.03 2.11
CA VAL A 76 -2.88 2.59 0.99
C VAL A 76 -2.13 2.34 -0.32
N GLY A 77 -0.85 2.71 -0.37
CA GLY A 77 -0.01 2.60 -1.56
C GLY A 77 0.22 1.16 -2.00
N GLY A 78 0.34 0.21 -1.07
CA GLY A 78 0.48 -1.21 -1.39
C GLY A 78 -0.75 -1.77 -2.10
N VAL A 79 -1.96 -1.43 -1.63
CA VAL A 79 -3.22 -1.87 -2.26
C VAL A 79 -3.40 -1.22 -3.63
N GLU A 80 -3.14 0.08 -3.76
CA GLU A 80 -3.24 0.78 -5.05
C GLU A 80 -2.22 0.27 -6.07
N PHE A 81 -0.99 0.01 -5.65
CA PHE A 81 0.04 -0.61 -6.48
C PHE A 81 -0.39 -2.00 -6.96
N ALA A 82 -0.93 -2.84 -6.07
CA ALA A 82 -1.44 -4.15 -6.43
C ALA A 82 -2.55 -4.07 -7.48
N LYS A 83 -3.51 -3.16 -7.31
CA LYS A 83 -4.58 -2.93 -8.30
C LYS A 83 -4.05 -2.46 -9.65
N TRP A 84 -3.04 -1.59 -9.64
CA TRP A 84 -2.43 -1.07 -10.87
C TRP A 84 -1.67 -2.15 -11.64
N VAL A 85 -0.88 -2.99 -10.95
CA VAL A 85 -0.07 -4.04 -11.60
C VAL A 85 -0.89 -5.30 -11.94
N HIS A 86 -2.03 -5.50 -11.28
CA HIS A 86 -2.91 -6.65 -11.48
C HIS A 86 -3.23 -6.94 -12.96
N PRO A 87 -3.77 -6.01 -13.77
CA PRO A 87 -4.10 -6.30 -15.17
C PRO A 87 -2.89 -6.70 -16.01
N PHE A 88 -1.72 -6.12 -15.75
CA PHE A 88 -0.48 -6.47 -16.45
C PHE A 88 -0.04 -7.91 -16.13
N LEU A 89 -0.05 -8.28 -14.85
CA LEU A 89 0.31 -9.63 -14.42
C LEU A 89 -0.72 -10.66 -14.89
N THR A 90 -2.02 -10.32 -14.87
CA THR A 90 -3.08 -11.19 -15.39
C THR A 90 -2.91 -11.44 -16.87
N ALA A 91 -2.65 -10.41 -17.69
CA ALA A 91 -2.42 -10.58 -19.12
C ALA A 91 -1.19 -11.47 -19.40
N ARG A 92 -0.09 -11.26 -18.66
CA ARG A 92 1.12 -12.09 -18.78
C ARG A 92 0.86 -13.54 -18.38
N LYS A 93 0.13 -13.76 -17.29
CA LYS A 93 -0.22 -15.12 -16.82
C LYS A 93 -1.23 -15.82 -17.71
N GLN A 94 -2.20 -15.10 -18.26
CA GLN A 94 -3.14 -15.62 -19.24
C GLN A 94 -2.39 -16.11 -20.47
N LYS A 95 -1.46 -15.31 -21.02
CA LYS A 95 -0.60 -15.72 -22.14
C LYS A 95 0.21 -16.98 -21.81
N GLU A 96 0.80 -17.05 -20.62
CA GLU A 96 1.54 -18.23 -20.17
C GLU A 96 0.64 -19.48 -20.09
N ILE A 97 -0.57 -19.36 -19.55
CA ILE A 97 -1.53 -20.48 -19.44
C ILE A 97 -1.97 -20.93 -20.82
N LEU A 98 -2.29 -19.99 -21.72
CA LEU A 98 -2.69 -20.30 -23.10
C LEU A 98 -1.59 -21.09 -23.83
N LEU A 99 -0.34 -20.62 -23.76
CA LEU A 99 0.80 -21.27 -24.42
C LEU A 99 1.15 -22.65 -23.84
N LYS A 100 0.96 -22.86 -22.53
CA LYS A 100 1.31 -24.13 -21.88
C LYS A 100 0.21 -25.18 -21.97
N ARG A 101 -1.06 -24.77 -21.85
CA ARG A 101 -2.22 -25.66 -21.74
C ARG A 101 -2.88 -25.93 -23.09
N TYR A 102 -2.81 -24.97 -24.02
CA TYR A 102 -3.35 -25.08 -25.36
C TYR A 102 -2.26 -24.87 -26.42
N PRO A 103 -1.11 -25.58 -26.33
CA PRO A 103 0.02 -25.35 -27.22
C PRO A 103 -0.42 -25.43 -28.68
N HIS A 104 -1.26 -26.40 -29.05
CA HIS A 104 -1.73 -26.67 -30.43
C HIS A 104 -2.85 -25.75 -30.97
N ALA A 105 -3.32 -24.75 -30.22
CA ALA A 105 -4.41 -23.87 -30.67
C ALA A 105 -3.95 -22.47 -31.13
N PHE A 106 -2.65 -22.17 -30.97
CA PHE A 106 -2.08 -20.83 -31.15
C PHE A 106 -0.66 -20.81 -31.76
N TRP A 107 -0.33 -21.72 -32.70
CA TRP A 107 0.97 -21.68 -33.40
C TRP A 107 0.97 -20.63 -34.54
N GLU A 108 2.16 -20.12 -34.93
CA GLU A 108 2.32 -19.28 -36.13
C GLU A 108 2.06 -20.08 -37.43
N ASP A 109 2.14 -21.40 -37.34
CA ASP A 109 2.04 -22.39 -38.40
C ASP A 109 0.58 -22.83 -38.67
N ASP A 110 -0.37 -22.48 -37.78
CA ASP A 110 -1.81 -22.79 -37.90
C ASP A 110 -2.51 -22.09 -39.11
N PHE A 111 -1.75 -21.34 -39.92
CA PHE A 111 -2.20 -20.69 -41.16
C PHE A 111 -1.73 -21.40 -42.45
N ILE A 112 -0.94 -22.48 -42.36
CA ILE A 112 -0.28 -23.11 -43.52
C ILE A 112 -1.00 -24.37 -44.04
N ASP A 113 -1.84 -25.01 -43.22
CA ASP A 113 -2.82 -25.99 -43.69
C ASP A 113 -4.15 -25.66 -43.00
N ILE A 114 -5.23 -25.54 -43.76
CA ILE A 114 -6.57 -25.27 -43.21
C ILE A 114 -7.32 -26.60 -43.06
N PRO A 115 -7.21 -27.34 -41.94
CA PRO A 115 -8.28 -28.24 -41.55
C PRO A 115 -9.49 -27.38 -41.07
N ALA A 116 -10.69 -27.96 -41.16
CA ALA A 116 -12.01 -27.37 -40.93
C ALA A 116 -12.08 -26.12 -40.01
N PRO A 117 -12.99 -25.16 -40.29
CA PRO A 117 -13.10 -23.90 -39.53
C PRO A 117 -13.08 -24.18 -38.03
N VAL A 118 -12.07 -23.65 -37.36
CA VAL A 118 -11.90 -23.82 -35.92
C VAL A 118 -13.15 -23.24 -35.25
N ASN A 119 -13.83 -24.04 -34.44
CA ASN A 119 -15.03 -23.61 -33.71
C ASN A 119 -14.67 -22.40 -32.83
N GLU A 120 -15.18 -21.21 -33.19
CA GLU A 120 -14.85 -19.96 -32.49
C GLU A 120 -15.31 -19.99 -31.03
N ASP A 121 -16.38 -20.73 -30.74
CA ASP A 121 -16.91 -20.94 -29.39
C ASP A 121 -15.88 -21.64 -28.48
N ASP A 122 -15.15 -22.64 -29.01
CA ASP A 122 -14.11 -23.36 -28.26
C ASP A 122 -12.90 -22.46 -27.93
N LYS A 123 -12.51 -21.57 -28.85
CA LYS A 123 -11.41 -20.62 -28.61
C LYS A 123 -11.79 -19.54 -27.60
N SER A 124 -13.03 -19.03 -27.65
CA SER A 124 -13.50 -18.06 -26.67
C SER A 124 -13.57 -18.65 -25.26
N ASP A 125 -14.01 -19.91 -25.14
CA ASP A 125 -14.13 -20.59 -23.86
C ASP A 125 -12.75 -20.90 -23.25
N MET A 126 -11.79 -21.31 -24.08
CA MET A 126 -10.39 -21.48 -23.65
C MET A 126 -9.76 -20.16 -23.18
N ALA A 127 -10.00 -19.07 -23.90
CA ALA A 127 -9.50 -17.75 -23.53
C ALA A 127 -10.13 -17.23 -22.22
N ALA A 128 -11.43 -17.45 -22.03
CA ALA A 128 -12.17 -17.09 -20.83
C ALA A 128 -11.67 -17.89 -19.61
N GLY A 129 -11.53 -19.21 -19.73
CA GLY A 129 -11.01 -20.06 -18.65
C GLY A 129 -9.58 -19.71 -18.26
N ALA A 130 -8.70 -19.43 -19.24
CA ALA A 130 -7.33 -18.99 -18.98
C ALA A 130 -7.28 -17.61 -18.31
N ALA A 131 -8.19 -16.70 -18.66
CA ALA A 131 -8.29 -15.38 -18.05
C ALA A 131 -8.72 -15.48 -16.58
N GLU A 132 -9.71 -16.33 -16.28
CA GLU A 132 -10.19 -16.57 -14.91
C GLU A 132 -9.09 -17.22 -14.05
N GLU A 133 -8.42 -18.26 -14.56
CA GLU A 133 -7.32 -18.92 -13.84
C GLU A 133 -6.14 -17.95 -13.60
N ALA A 134 -5.80 -17.11 -14.58
CA ALA A 134 -4.79 -16.07 -14.44
C ALA A 134 -5.19 -15.03 -13.39
N HIS A 135 -6.46 -14.62 -13.35
CA HIS A 135 -6.98 -13.69 -12.36
C HIS A 135 -6.78 -14.23 -10.94
N TRP A 136 -7.25 -15.46 -10.67
CA TRP A 136 -7.11 -16.09 -9.35
C TRP A 136 -5.65 -16.27 -8.92
N LYS A 137 -4.78 -16.72 -9.83
CA LYS A 137 -3.35 -16.89 -9.53
C LYS A 137 -2.67 -15.56 -9.19
N VAL A 138 -2.97 -14.51 -9.95
CA VAL A 138 -2.41 -13.17 -9.71
C VAL A 138 -2.95 -12.57 -8.42
N GLN A 139 -4.25 -12.69 -8.15
CA GLN A 139 -4.85 -12.23 -6.92
C GLN A 139 -4.24 -12.91 -5.69
N ARG A 140 -4.01 -14.23 -5.75
CA ARG A 140 -3.34 -14.96 -4.67
C ARG A 140 -1.89 -14.49 -4.47
N ASN A 141 -1.15 -14.29 -5.55
CA ASN A 141 0.24 -13.82 -5.47
C ASN A 141 0.35 -12.39 -4.91
N LEU A 142 -0.63 -11.53 -5.22
CA LEU A 142 -0.75 -10.17 -4.67
C LEU A 142 -1.47 -10.14 -3.31
N GLY A 143 -1.80 -11.30 -2.73
CA GLY A 143 -2.60 -11.41 -1.51
C GLY A 143 -2.02 -10.63 -0.33
N ALA A 144 -0.69 -10.59 -0.18
CA ALA A 144 -0.01 -9.81 0.86
C ALA A 144 -0.21 -8.29 0.70
N PHE A 145 -0.29 -7.79 -0.54
CA PHE A 145 -0.58 -6.37 -0.77
C PHE A 145 -2.05 -6.06 -0.55
N TYR A 146 -2.95 -6.99 -0.90
CA TYR A 146 -4.38 -6.82 -0.64
C TYR A 146 -4.72 -6.89 0.84
N SER A 147 -4.04 -7.72 1.63
CA SER A 147 -4.24 -7.80 3.08
C SER A 147 -3.85 -6.53 3.83
N LEU A 148 -3.07 -5.64 3.22
CA LEU A 148 -2.77 -4.31 3.76
C LEU A 148 -4.03 -3.44 3.94
N ILE A 149 -5.16 -3.80 3.32
CA ILE A 149 -6.45 -3.15 3.58
C ILE A 149 -6.84 -3.25 5.07
N TYR A 150 -6.50 -4.34 5.74
CA TYR A 150 -6.78 -4.51 7.18
C TYR A 150 -5.91 -3.59 8.03
N VAL A 151 -4.65 -3.37 7.60
CA VAL A 151 -3.76 -2.40 8.24
C VAL A 151 -4.32 -0.99 8.06
N ARG A 152 -4.81 -0.66 6.86
CA ARG A 152 -5.46 0.63 6.59
C ARG A 152 -6.65 0.85 7.53
N LEU A 153 -7.55 -0.13 7.64
CA LEU A 153 -8.73 -0.05 8.52
C LEU A 153 -8.34 0.18 9.98
N LEU A 154 -7.31 -0.53 10.45
CA LEU A 154 -6.78 -0.34 11.80
C LEU A 154 -6.24 1.08 11.98
N LEU A 155 -5.45 1.59 11.03
CA LEU A 155 -4.83 2.91 11.13
C LEU A 155 -5.82 4.07 10.97
N GLU A 156 -6.84 3.95 10.13
CA GLU A 156 -7.79 5.03 9.88
C GLU A 156 -8.91 5.10 10.94
N ILE A 157 -9.24 3.97 11.56
CA ILE A 157 -10.36 3.89 12.52
C ILE A 157 -9.84 3.75 13.95
N ILE A 158 -9.00 2.76 14.21
CA ILE A 158 -8.62 2.40 15.58
C ILE A 158 -7.60 3.39 16.13
N ALA A 159 -6.57 3.73 15.35
CA ALA A 159 -5.50 4.61 15.84
C ALA A 159 -6.01 6.00 16.28
N PRO A 160 -6.84 6.73 15.51
CA PRO A 160 -7.32 8.05 15.93
C PRO A 160 -8.21 7.98 17.18
N ILE A 161 -9.01 6.92 17.32
CA ILE A 161 -9.86 6.72 18.49
C ILE A 161 -9.01 6.46 19.74
N VAL A 162 -8.04 5.53 19.65
CA VAL A 162 -7.19 5.15 20.78
C VAL A 162 -6.30 6.31 21.20
N PHE A 163 -5.56 6.92 20.26
CA PHE A 163 -4.69 8.05 20.58
C PHE A 163 -5.48 9.30 21.00
N GLY A 164 -6.64 9.54 20.40
CA GLY A 164 -7.53 10.63 20.79
C GLY A 164 -8.07 10.46 22.21
N ALA A 165 -8.60 9.28 22.55
CA ALA A 165 -9.10 8.99 23.89
C ALA A 165 -7.98 9.03 24.94
N TRP A 166 -6.82 8.44 24.64
CA TRP A 166 -5.65 8.46 25.53
C TRP A 166 -5.14 9.89 25.76
N GLY A 167 -5.01 10.69 24.71
CA GLY A 167 -4.57 12.09 24.82
C GLY A 167 -5.53 12.94 25.64
N LEU A 168 -6.85 12.75 25.47
CA LEU A 168 -7.86 13.43 26.29
C LEU A 168 -7.80 13.00 27.75
N TYR A 169 -7.57 11.71 28.02
CA TYR A 169 -7.43 11.18 29.38
C TYR A 169 -6.21 11.77 30.10
N GLU A 170 -5.04 11.79 29.46
CA GLU A 170 -3.82 12.39 30.04
C GLU A 170 -3.99 13.89 30.30
N LEU A 171 -4.64 14.61 29.38
CA LEU A 171 -4.92 16.03 29.57
C LEU A 171 -5.88 16.27 30.75
N ALA A 172 -6.93 15.45 30.87
CA ALA A 172 -7.88 15.55 31.97
C ALA A 172 -7.19 15.27 33.33
N ASN A 173 -6.35 14.25 33.40
CA ASN A 173 -5.58 13.94 34.60
C ASN A 173 -4.63 15.07 34.98
N LEU A 174 -3.94 15.66 34.01
CA LEU A 174 -3.03 16.79 34.24
C LEU A 174 -3.78 18.00 34.80
N ILE A 175 -4.96 18.32 34.25
CA ILE A 175 -5.80 19.42 34.73
C ILE A 175 -6.25 19.16 36.17
N VAL A 176 -6.75 17.95 36.47
CA VAL A 176 -7.23 17.60 37.82
C VAL A 176 -6.11 17.63 38.84
N THR A 177 -4.94 17.06 38.51
CA THR A 177 -3.79 16.98 39.42
C THR A 177 -3.28 18.37 39.75
N ASN A 178 -3.12 19.24 38.75
CA ASN A 178 -2.67 20.62 38.97
C ASN A 178 -3.71 21.49 39.67
N ALA A 179 -5.01 21.20 39.53
CA ALA A 179 -6.07 21.90 40.26
C ALA A 179 -6.19 21.48 41.73
N SER A 180 -5.59 20.36 42.11
CA SER A 180 -5.59 19.82 43.49
C SER A 180 -4.35 20.20 44.32
N THR A 181 -3.40 20.93 43.73
CA THR A 181 -2.22 21.55 44.36
C THR A 181 -2.39 23.05 44.51
#